data_AF-A0A2E3MYK8-F1
#
_entry.id   AF-A0A2E3MYK8-F1
#
_cell.length_a   1.000
_cell.length_b   1.000
_cell.length_c   1.000
_cell.angle_alpha   90.00
_cell.angle_beta   90.00
_cell.angle_gamma   90.00
#
_symmetry.space_group_name_H-M   'P 1'
#
loop_
_entity.id
_entity.type
_entity.pdbx_description
1 polymer ?
#
loop_
_entity_poly.entity_id
_entity_poly.type
_entity_poly.pdbx_seq_one_letter_code
_entity_poly.pdbx_strand_id
1 'polypeptide(L)' 'MVTNLNDLCKQQGISSLELADKTGLDLLRVRAICLGRWTPSPKERGKIAAVLNTSVDDISWGHTTPIQHIYGHGPG' A
#
# COMPACT_ATOMS: atom_id res chain seq x y z
N MET A 1 -13.32 2.83 0.28
CA MET A 1 -13.37 1.77 1.31
C MET A 1 -11.96 1.19 1.29
N VAL A 2 -11.17 1.36 2.35
CA VAL A 2 -9.75 0.97 2.31
C VAL A 2 -9.63 -0.56 2.27
N THR A 3 -8.89 -1.08 1.30
CA THR A 3 -8.73 -2.53 1.11
C THR A 3 -7.34 -2.97 1.53
N ASN A 4 -7.26 -4.13 2.17
CA ASN A 4 -5.96 -4.68 2.55
C ASN A 4 -5.15 -5.06 1.32
N LEU A 5 -3.83 -4.84 1.38
CA LEU A 5 -2.92 -5.21 0.30
C LEU A 5 -3.08 -6.70 -0.09
N ASN A 6 -3.20 -7.59 0.90
CA ASN A 6 -3.41 -9.02 0.68
C ASN A 6 -4.67 -9.33 -0.12
N ASP A 7 -5.75 -8.60 0.17
CA ASP A 7 -7.04 -8.80 -0.47
C ASP A 7 -7.01 -8.28 -1.92
N LEU A 8 -6.44 -7.10 -2.15
CA LEU A 8 -6.18 -6.57 -3.50
C LEU A 8 -5.32 -7.52 -4.34
N CYS A 9 -4.29 -8.10 -3.72
CA CYS A 9 -3.42 -9.09 -4.36
C CYS A 9 -4.24 -10.30 -4.83
N LYS A 10 -5.14 -10.82 -3.98
CA LYS A 10 -6.04 -11.94 -4.32
C LYS A 10 -7.06 -11.57 -5.40
N GLN A 11 -7.66 -10.39 -5.33
CA GLN A 11 -8.63 -9.91 -6.32
C GLN A 11 -8.02 -9.80 -7.72
N GLN A 12 -6.76 -9.35 -7.82
CA GLN A 12 -6.05 -9.27 -9.10
C GLN A 12 -5.31 -10.55 -9.49
N GLY A 13 -5.35 -11.60 -8.65
CA GLY A 13 -4.60 -12.84 -8.89
C GLY A 13 -3.07 -12.66 -8.85
N ILE A 14 -2.58 -11.57 -8.25
CA ILE A 14 -1.15 -11.29 -8.09
C ILE A 14 -0.65 -12.05 -6.85
N SER A 15 0.57 -12.57 -6.90
CA SER A 15 1.21 -13.21 -5.75
C SER A 15 2.24 -12.28 -5.11
N SER A 16 2.61 -12.53 -3.85
CA SER A 16 3.62 -11.70 -3.15
C SER A 16 4.97 -11.69 -3.88
N LEU A 17 5.29 -12.78 -4.57
CA LEU A 17 6.47 -12.91 -5.42
C LEU A 17 6.41 -11.99 -6.64
N GLU A 18 5.32 -12.05 -7.39
CA GLU A 18 5.06 -11.17 -8.55
C GLU A 18 5.07 -9.70 -8.14
N LEU A 19 4.50 -9.38 -6.98
CA LEU A 19 4.49 -8.03 -6.45
C LEU A 19 5.90 -7.57 -6.09
N ALA A 20 6.72 -8.43 -5.47
CA ALA A 20 8.12 -8.15 -5.15
C ALA A 20 8.95 -7.91 -6.42
N ASP A 21 8.79 -8.76 -7.43
CA ASP A 21 9.47 -8.64 -8.72
C ASP A 21 9.11 -7.32 -9.43
N LYS A 22 7.81 -7.04 -9.61
CA LYS A 22 7.34 -5.83 -10.30
C LYS A 22 7.71 -4.53 -9.58
N THR A 23 7.79 -4.56 -8.24
CA THR A 23 8.16 -3.37 -7.44
C THR A 23 9.67 -3.24 -7.24
N GLY A 24 10.43 -4.30 -7.50
CA GLY A 24 11.84 -4.43 -7.12
C GLY A 24 12.05 -4.35 -5.60
N LEU A 25 11.07 -4.82 -4.82
CA LEU A 25 11.15 -4.91 -3.36
C LEU A 25 11.51 -6.32 -2.93
N ASP A 26 12.08 -6.44 -1.74
CA ASP A 26 12.40 -7.75 -1.19
C ASP A 26 11.11 -8.52 -0.84
N LEU A 27 11.06 -9.82 -1.20
CA LEU A 27 9.90 -10.67 -0.95
C LEU A 27 9.52 -10.75 0.53
N LEU A 28 10.50 -10.81 1.43
CA LEU A 28 10.25 -10.81 2.87
C LEU A 28 9.61 -9.50 3.31
N ARG A 29 10.08 -8.37 2.74
CA ARG A 29 9.51 -7.05 3.01
C ARG A 29 8.08 -6.95 2.50
N VAL A 30 7.80 -7.39 1.28
CA VAL A 30 6.44 -7.42 0.71
C VAL A 30 5.50 -8.29 1.56
N ARG A 31 5.95 -9.48 2.00
CA ARG A 31 5.17 -10.33 2.91
C ARG A 31 4.91 -9.65 4.25
N ALA A 32 5.90 -8.98 4.85
CA ALA A 32 5.72 -8.25 6.10
C ALA A 32 4.71 -7.11 5.96
N ILE A 33 4.74 -6.38 4.85
CA ILE A 33 3.75 -5.33 4.52
C ILE A 33 2.35 -5.94 4.35
N CYS A 34 2.25 -7.05 3.63
CA CYS A 34 1.00 -7.76 3.38
C CYS A 34 0.34 -8.26 4.69
N LEU A 35 1.16 -8.60 5.67
CA LEU A 35 0.74 -8.98 7.03
C LEU A 35 0.50 -7.78 7.96
N GLY A 36 0.69 -6.54 7.49
CA GLY A 36 0.58 -5.31 8.30
C GLY A 36 1.65 -5.21 9.40
N ARG A 37 2.74 -5.98 9.31
CA ARG A 37 3.85 -6.02 10.27
C ARG A 37 4.96 -5.02 9.95
N TRP A 38 4.88 -4.38 8.79
CA TRP A 38 5.87 -3.42 8.32
C TRP A 38 5.17 -2.23 7.68
N THR A 39 5.58 -1.02 8.07
CA THR A 39 5.10 0.22 7.48
C THR A 39 6.05 0.63 6.35
N PRO A 40 5.66 0.48 5.07
CA PRO A 40 6.53 0.85 3.95
C PRO A 40 6.70 2.37 3.84
N SER A 41 7.82 2.78 3.25
CA SER A 41 8.12 4.18 2.94
C SER A 41 7.17 4.72 1.85
N PRO A 42 6.93 6.05 1.76
CA PRO A 42 6.02 6.61 0.74
C PRO A 42 6.42 6.25 -0.69
N LYS A 43 7.73 6.16 -0.98
CA LYS A 43 8.23 5.72 -2.29
C LYS A 43 7.92 4.23 -2.58
N GLU A 44 7.98 3.38 -1.56
CA GLU A 44 7.65 1.96 -1.67
C GLU A 44 6.14 1.77 -1.85
N ARG A 45 5.32 2.52 -1.09
CA ARG A 45 3.86 2.56 -1.27
C ARG A 45 3.49 2.91 -2.70
N GLY A 46 4.08 3.97 -3.26
CA GLY A 46 3.83 4.40 -4.63
C GLY A 46 4.11 3.30 -5.67
N LYS A 47 5.20 2.55 -5.51
CA LYS A 47 5.51 1.41 -6.38
C LYS A 47 4.46 0.31 -6.30
N ILE A 48 4.09 -0.09 -5.10
CA ILE A 48 3.11 -1.16 -4.87
C ILE A 48 1.74 -0.75 -5.41
N ALA A 49 1.33 0.48 -5.15
CA ALA A 49 0.07 1.05 -5.64
C ALA A 49 0.04 1.13 -7.18
N ALA A 50 1.15 1.52 -7.81
CA ALA A 50 1.28 1.52 -9.26
C ALA A 50 1.14 0.13 -9.88
N VAL A 51 1.72 -0.91 -9.26
CA VAL A 51 1.59 -2.30 -9.71
C VAL A 51 0.16 -2.80 -9.59
N LEU A 52 -0.52 -2.43 -8.50
CA LEU A 52 -1.91 -2.79 -8.24
C LEU A 52 -2.92 -1.87 -8.94
N ASN A 53 -2.45 -0.90 -9.74
CA ASN A 53 -3.28 0.09 -10.43
C ASN A 53 -4.30 0.77 -9.49
N THR A 54 -3.86 1.11 -8.28
CA THR A 54 -4.71 1.71 -7.24
C THR A 54 -3.97 2.85 -6.55
N SER A 55 -4.65 3.60 -5.69
CA SER A 55 -4.04 4.68 -4.92
C SER A 55 -3.40 4.15 -3.65
N VAL A 56 -2.32 4.80 -3.21
CA VAL A 56 -1.67 4.50 -1.91
C VAL A 56 -2.60 4.73 -0.73
N ASP A 57 -3.61 5.60 -0.87
CA ASP A 57 -4.62 5.92 0.14
C ASP A 57 -5.72 4.84 0.23
N ASP A 58 -6.02 4.17 -0.88
CA ASP A 58 -6.98 3.07 -0.93
C ASP A 58 -6.42 1.76 -0.36
N ILE A 59 -5.10 1.65 -0.18
CA ILE A 59 -4.44 0.49 0.39
C ILE A 59 -4.22 0.66 1.90
N SER A 60 -4.68 -0.31 2.68
CA SER A 60 -4.31 -0.43 4.09
C SER A 60 -2.92 -1.06 4.26
N TRP A 61 -1.99 -0.31 4.86
CA TRP A 61 -0.57 -0.70 5.02
C TRP A 61 -0.19 -1.25 6.42
N GLY A 62 -1.14 -1.27 7.37
CA GLY A 62 -0.86 -1.60 8.77
C GLY A 62 -0.68 -0.35 9.64
N HIS A 63 -1.56 -0.28 10.65
CA HIS A 63 -1.92 0.87 11.50
C HIS A 63 -2.52 2.07 10.76
N THR A 64 -3.85 2.15 10.82
CA THR A 64 -4.67 3.31 10.45
C THR A 64 -4.23 4.54 11.22
N THR A 65 -3.30 5.31 10.65
CA THR A 65 -3.27 6.74 10.91
C THR A 65 -4.11 7.34 9.79
N PRO A 66 -5.39 7.68 10.04
CA PRO A 66 -6.15 8.38 9.03
C PRO A 66 -5.42 9.71 8.82
N ILE A 67 -4.76 9.87 7.68
CA ILE A 67 -4.41 11.18 7.20
C ILE A 67 -5.73 11.84 6.84
N GLN A 68 -6.37 12.44 7.85
CA GLN A 68 -7.38 13.45 7.59
C GLN A 68 -6.64 14.49 6.75
N HIS A 69 -6.96 14.58 5.46
CA HIS A 69 -6.64 15.76 4.67
C HIS A 69 -7.35 16.93 5.38
N ILE A 70 -6.70 17.52 6.38
CA ILE A 70 -7.06 18.83 6.90
C ILE A 70 -6.71 19.74 5.74
N TYR A 71 -7.70 19.96 4.87
CA TYR A 71 -7.67 21.02 3.88
C TYR A 71 -7.56 22.31 4.70
N GLY A 72 -6.34 22.79 4.88
CA GLY A 72 -6.07 24.05 5.55
C GLY A 72 -6.65 25.16 4.69
N HIS A 73 -7.92 25.48 4.91
CA HIS A 73 -8.48 26.73 4.43
C HIS A 73 -7.89 27.84 5.30
N GLY A 74 -6.73 28.35 4.88
CA GLY A 74 -6.16 29.61 5.36
C GLY A 74 -7.05 30.80 4.98
N PRO A 75 -6.79 31.99 5.54
CA PRO A 75 -7.80 32.85 6.17
C PRO A 75 -8.60 33.72 5.20
N GLY A 76 -9.84 33.99 5.59
CA GLY A 76 -10.64 35.13 5.16
C GLY A 76 -11.10 35.91 6.38
#